data_AF-A0AAU2VKE0-F1
#
_entry.id   AF-A0AAU2VKE0-F1
#
_cell.length_a   1.000
_cell.length_b   1.000
_cell.length_c   1.000
_cell.angle_alpha   90.00
_cell.angle_beta   90.00
_cell.angle_gamma   90.00
#
_symmetry.space_group_name_H-M   'P 1'
#
loop_
_entity.id
_entity.type
_entity.pdbx_description
1 polymer ?
#
loop_
_entity_poly.entity_id
_entity_poly.type
_entity_poly.pdbx_seq_one_letter_code
_entity_poly.pdbx_strand_id
1 'polypeptide(L)'
;MILPFTHDGETGSVTIDVEQVDDPRTIGKHPAMRGYPCCTSTVTYPGRGYRAMFGWVQFVRSTDNASGGADFDMDPFILFEDAPSPYCFFGINPTLFDAPSRAERRPMAWLAHSSWRTRRWTANSGA
;
A
#
# COMPACT_ATOMS: atom_id res chain seq x y z
N MET A 1 0.97 -7.17 13.30
CA MET A 1 -0.07 -8.15 12.92
C MET A 1 0.46 -9.03 11.78
N ILE A 2 0.09 -10.30 11.70
CA ILE A 2 0.48 -11.18 10.58
C ILE A 2 -0.79 -11.79 9.96
N LEU A 3 -0.92 -11.67 8.64
CA LEU A 3 -2.04 -12.22 7.87
C LEU A 3 -1.53 -13.31 6.93
N PRO A 4 -2.01 -14.56 7.02
CA PRO A 4 -1.65 -15.61 6.08
C PRO A 4 -2.41 -15.44 4.76
N PHE A 5 -1.84 -15.95 3.67
CA PHE A 5 -2.52 -16.10 2.38
C PHE A 5 -2.05 -17.34 1.64
N THR A 6 -2.82 -17.77 0.65
CA THR A 6 -2.42 -18.85 -0.27
C THR A 6 -2.38 -18.30 -1.68
N HIS A 7 -1.30 -18.60 -2.41
CA HIS A 7 -1.15 -18.28 -3.83
C HIS A 7 -0.44 -19.45 -4.52
N ASP A 8 -1.00 -19.92 -5.65
CA ASP A 8 -0.47 -21.04 -6.43
C ASP A 8 -0.16 -22.30 -5.61
N GLY A 9 -1.01 -22.60 -4.61
CA GLY A 9 -0.87 -23.76 -3.72
C GLY A 9 0.13 -23.59 -2.58
N GLU A 10 0.86 -22.47 -2.55
CA GLU A 10 1.85 -22.16 -1.52
C GLU A 10 1.30 -21.16 -0.49
N THR A 11 1.71 -21.32 0.75
CA THR A 11 1.35 -20.40 1.83
C THR A 11 2.39 -19.28 1.95
N GLY A 12 1.91 -18.04 1.92
CA GLY A 12 2.68 -16.85 2.26
C GLY A 12 2.09 -16.11 3.45
N SER A 13 2.73 -15.01 3.82
CA SER A 13 2.23 -14.12 4.87
C SER A 13 2.50 -12.66 4.53
N VAL A 14 1.63 -11.79 5.04
CA VAL A 14 1.87 -10.36 5.12
C VAL A 14 2.12 -10.03 6.58
N THR A 15 3.28 -9.47 6.89
CA THR A 15 3.55 -8.87 8.20
C THR A 15 3.25 -7.38 8.12
N ILE A 16 2.38 -6.91 9.00
CA ILE A 16 1.92 -5.52 9.09
C ILE A 16 2.43 -4.96 10.40
N ASP A 17 3.23 -3.90 10.30
CA ASP A 17 3.72 -3.13 11.43
C ASP A 17 3.15 -1.72 11.36
N VAL A 18 2.61 -1.25 12.49
CA VAL A 18 2.06 0.09 12.61
C VAL A 18 2.71 0.72 13.83
N GLU A 19 3.47 1.79 13.60
CA GLU A 19 4.21 2.49 14.65
C GLU A 19 3.91 3.99 14.60
N GLN A 20 4.07 4.66 15.74
CA GLN A 20 4.14 6.11 15.78
C GLN A 20 5.59 6.52 15.55
N VAL A 21 5.85 7.33 14.54
CA VAL A 21 7.21 7.77 14.23
C VAL A 21 7.57 9.03 15.03
N ASP A 22 8.60 8.91 15.86
CA ASP A 22 9.11 10.01 16.66
C ASP A 22 9.73 11.11 15.79
N ASP A 23 10.63 10.77 14.87
CA ASP A 23 11.20 11.73 13.93
C ASP A 23 10.73 11.47 12.49
N PRO A 24 9.73 12.21 11.97
CA PRO A 24 9.19 11.99 10.64
C PRO A 24 10.22 12.11 9.51
N ARG A 25 11.36 12.78 9.75
CA ARG A 25 12.40 12.93 8.74
C ARG A 25 13.06 11.61 8.38
N THR A 26 13.08 10.63 9.29
CA THR A 26 13.64 9.29 9.03
C THR A 26 12.84 8.52 7.99
N ILE A 27 11.56 8.85 7.82
CA ILE A 27 10.65 8.27 6.84
C ILE A 27 10.32 9.24 5.69
N GLY A 28 11.13 10.29 5.50
CA GLY A 28 10.96 11.25 4.40
C GLY A 28 9.73 12.17 4.52
N LYS A 29 9.21 12.39 5.73
CA LYS A 29 8.04 13.26 6.00
C LYS A 29 8.45 14.57 6.67
N HIS A 30 7.57 15.56 6.55
CA HIS A 30 7.73 16.88 7.19
C HIS A 30 7.69 16.77 8.73
N PRO A 31 8.47 17.55 9.50
CA PRO A 31 8.48 17.47 10.97
C PRO A 31 7.12 17.66 11.66
N ALA A 32 6.19 18.36 11.01
CA ALA A 32 4.81 18.52 11.49
C ALA A 32 4.04 17.19 11.66
N MET A 33 4.52 16.11 11.02
CA MET A 33 3.93 14.77 11.09
C MET A 33 4.31 13.96 12.34
N ARG A 34 5.03 14.55 13.31
CA ARG A 34 5.47 13.85 14.53
C ARG A 34 4.31 13.18 15.27
N GLY A 35 4.42 11.89 15.58
CA GLY A 35 3.38 11.16 16.31
C GLY A 35 2.17 10.76 15.47
N TYR A 36 2.18 11.01 14.15
CA TYR A 36 1.28 10.30 13.25
C TYR A 36 1.75 8.84 13.08
N PRO A 37 0.81 7.90 12.88
CA PRO A 37 1.18 6.52 12.61
C PRO A 37 1.77 6.40 11.20
N CYS A 38 2.71 5.48 11.02
CA CYS A 38 3.06 4.91 9.74
C CYS A 38 2.72 3.42 9.72
N CYS A 39 2.53 2.87 8.52
CA CYS A 39 2.25 1.47 8.30
C CYS A 39 3.28 0.91 7.31
N THR A 40 3.90 -0.20 7.69
CA THR A 40 4.76 -0.99 6.80
C THR A 40 4.18 -2.39 6.67
N SER A 41 3.88 -2.83 5.45
CA SER A 41 3.42 -4.19 5.19
C SER A 41 4.37 -4.93 4.26
N THR A 42 4.94 -6.03 4.74
CA THR A 42 5.94 -6.84 4.01
C THR A 42 5.38 -8.20 3.64
N VAL A 43 5.59 -8.62 2.38
CA VAL A 43 5.18 -9.93 1.87
C VAL A 43 6.33 -10.93 2.03
N THR A 44 6.04 -12.08 2.65
CA THR A 44 6.92 -13.25 2.68
C THR A 44 6.25 -14.39 1.93
N TYR A 45 6.87 -14.87 0.86
CA TYR A 45 6.32 -15.94 0.00
C TYR A 45 7.45 -16.84 -0.54
N PRO A 46 7.29 -18.19 -0.55
CA PRO A 46 8.34 -19.11 -0.98
C PRO A 46 8.60 -19.12 -2.49
N GLY A 47 7.68 -18.62 -3.31
CA GLY A 47 7.88 -18.47 -4.74
C GLY A 47 9.05 -17.53 -5.07
N ARG A 48 9.64 -17.70 -6.25
CA ARG A 48 10.79 -16.90 -6.73
C ARG A 48 10.52 -16.27 -8.09
N GLY A 49 11.23 -15.19 -8.41
CA GLY A 49 11.10 -14.49 -9.68
C GLY A 49 9.66 -14.01 -9.90
N TYR A 50 9.12 -14.23 -11.11
CA TYR A 50 7.75 -13.83 -11.44
C TYR A 50 6.66 -14.49 -10.58
N ARG A 51 6.94 -15.64 -9.94
CA ARG A 51 6.00 -16.29 -9.01
C ARG A 51 5.84 -15.52 -7.70
N ALA A 52 6.77 -14.62 -7.38
CA ALA A 52 6.69 -13.73 -6.23
C ALA A 52 6.32 -12.30 -6.65
N MET A 53 5.80 -12.11 -7.86
CA MET A 53 5.40 -10.80 -8.36
C MET A 53 4.01 -10.44 -7.83
N PHE A 54 3.94 -9.38 -7.05
CA PHE A 54 2.71 -8.88 -6.45
C PHE A 54 2.60 -7.37 -6.59
N GLY A 55 1.43 -6.84 -6.29
CA GLY A 55 1.18 -5.42 -6.17
C GLY A 55 0.25 -5.07 -5.03
N TRP A 56 0.44 -3.88 -4.48
CA TRP A 56 -0.42 -3.23 -3.49
C TRP A 56 -1.29 -2.20 -4.19
N VAL A 57 -2.60 -2.25 -3.92
CA VAL A 57 -3.59 -1.27 -4.34
C VAL A 57 -4.12 -0.61 -3.07
N GLN A 58 -4.11 0.71 -3.00
CA GLN A 58 -4.59 1.48 -1.86
C GLN A 58 -5.86 2.25 -2.25
N PHE A 59 -6.88 2.15 -1.41
CA PHE A 59 -8.10 2.95 -1.48
C PHE A 59 -8.19 3.81 -0.24
N VAL A 60 -8.39 5.11 -0.41
CA VAL A 60 -8.45 6.08 0.68
C VAL A 60 -9.79 6.80 0.64
N ARG A 61 -10.43 6.95 1.80
CA ARG A 61 -11.51 7.93 1.97
C ARG A 61 -11.16 8.90 3.06
N SER A 62 -11.60 10.14 2.91
CA SER A 62 -11.39 11.15 3.93
C SER A 62 -12.48 12.21 3.92
N THR A 63 -12.79 12.78 5.09
CA THR A 63 -13.78 13.87 5.21
C THR A 63 -13.41 15.15 4.44
N ASP A 64 -12.19 15.24 3.93
CA ASP A 64 -11.70 16.39 3.16
C ASP A 64 -11.42 16.08 1.67
N ASN A 65 -11.82 14.89 1.18
CA ASN A 65 -11.80 14.59 -0.25
C ASN A 65 -13.02 15.17 -0.97
N ALA A 66 -13.08 15.02 -2.30
CA ALA A 66 -14.16 15.57 -3.12
C ALA A 66 -15.55 15.03 -2.75
N SER A 67 -15.62 13.82 -2.18
CA SER A 67 -16.87 13.21 -1.72
C SER A 67 -17.21 13.52 -0.26
N GLY A 68 -16.40 14.29 0.45
CA GLY A 68 -16.60 14.59 1.88
C GLY A 68 -16.58 13.36 2.77
N GLY A 69 -15.88 12.30 2.35
CA GLY A 69 -15.76 11.03 3.08
C GLY A 69 -16.85 10.00 2.76
N ALA A 70 -17.74 10.28 1.80
CA ALA A 70 -18.75 9.32 1.34
C ALA A 70 -18.14 8.19 0.51
N ASP A 71 -17.17 8.53 -0.35
CA ASP A 71 -16.59 7.60 -1.33
C ASP A 71 -15.09 7.35 -1.09
N PHE A 72 -14.63 6.18 -1.52
CA PHE A 72 -13.22 5.84 -1.61
C PHE A 72 -12.65 6.26 -2.96
N ASP A 73 -11.48 6.88 -2.91
CA ASP A 73 -10.65 7.17 -4.06
C ASP A 73 -9.49 6.17 -4.13
N MET A 74 -9.08 5.81 -5.34
CA MET A 74 -7.83 5.06 -5.53
C MET A 74 -6.65 5.98 -5.28
N ASP A 75 -5.64 5.50 -4.55
CA ASP A 75 -4.42 6.24 -4.25
C ASP A 75 -3.25 5.66 -5.07
N PRO A 76 -3.09 6.08 -6.35
CA PRO A 76 -1.96 5.65 -7.16
C PRO A 76 -0.66 6.22 -6.61
N PHE A 77 0.47 5.57 -6.93
CA PHE A 77 1.76 6.11 -6.52
C PHE A 77 2.00 7.48 -7.15
N ILE A 78 2.25 8.50 -6.32
CA ILE A 78 2.35 9.91 -6.74
C ILE A 78 3.35 10.17 -7.88
N LEU A 79 4.38 9.34 -8.02
CA LEU A 79 5.35 9.46 -9.12
C LEU A 79 4.78 9.02 -10.49
N PHE A 80 3.62 8.37 -10.49
CA PHE A 80 2.98 7.77 -11.65
C PHE A 80 1.46 8.03 -11.65
N GLU A 81 1.03 9.23 -11.30
CA GLU A 81 -0.40 9.59 -11.21
C GLU A 81 -1.18 9.33 -12.51
N ASP A 82 -0.54 9.54 -13.67
CA ASP A 82 -1.12 9.27 -15.00
C ASP A 82 -0.93 7.82 -15.48
N ALA A 83 -0.29 6.95 -14.71
CA ALA A 83 -0.08 5.58 -15.15
C ALA A 83 -1.40 4.80 -15.15
N PRO A 84 -1.68 3.98 -16.18
CA PRO A 84 -2.86 3.11 -16.23
C PRO A 84 -2.66 1.87 -15.34
N SER A 85 -2.22 2.08 -14.10
CA SER A 85 -1.88 1.04 -13.13
C SER A 85 -2.51 1.38 -11.79
N PRO A 86 -3.28 0.46 -11.17
CA PRO A 86 -3.88 0.69 -9.87
C PRO A 86 -2.91 0.50 -8.71
N TYR A 87 -1.64 0.14 -8.98
CA TYR A 87 -0.69 -0.24 -7.95
C TYR A 87 0.07 0.96 -7.39
N CYS A 88 0.04 1.13 -6.08
CA CYS A 88 0.92 2.06 -5.37
C CYS A 88 2.33 1.47 -5.16
N PHE A 89 2.44 0.14 -5.04
CA PHE A 89 3.72 -0.57 -5.00
C PHE A 89 3.59 -1.88 -5.78
N PHE A 90 4.58 -2.23 -6.61
CA PHE A 90 4.57 -3.45 -7.40
C PHE A 90 5.99 -4.00 -7.54
N GLY A 91 6.15 -5.33 -7.44
CA GLY A 91 7.47 -5.95 -7.52
C GLY A 91 7.51 -7.38 -6.99
N ILE A 92 8.73 -7.90 -6.81
CA ILE A 92 8.96 -9.20 -6.19
C ILE A 92 8.88 -9.02 -4.68
N ASN A 93 7.91 -9.67 -4.03
CA ASN A 93 7.62 -9.52 -2.59
C ASN A 93 7.62 -8.04 -2.14
N PRO A 94 6.78 -7.18 -2.76
CA PRO A 94 6.85 -5.75 -2.57
C PRO A 94 6.41 -5.37 -1.16
N THR A 95 7.07 -4.37 -0.60
CA THR A 95 6.68 -3.74 0.67
C THR A 95 5.78 -2.55 0.41
N LEU A 96 4.64 -2.49 1.08
CA LEU A 96 3.82 -1.28 1.20
C LEU A 96 4.40 -0.41 2.32
N PHE A 97 4.56 0.88 2.04
CA PHE A 97 4.79 1.90 3.06
C PHE A 97 3.73 2.98 2.92
N ASP A 98 3.02 3.27 3.99
CA ASP A 98 2.04 4.35 4.03
C ASP A 98 2.21 5.21 5.29
N ALA A 99 2.12 6.51 5.11
CA ALA A 99 2.19 7.48 6.18
C ALA A 99 1.50 8.78 5.72
N PRO A 100 0.72 9.43 6.60
CA PRO A 100 -0.01 10.64 6.23
C PRO A 100 0.92 11.75 5.73
N SER A 101 0.41 12.57 4.80
CA SER A 101 1.16 13.65 4.15
C SER A 101 0.44 15.00 4.27
N ARG A 102 -0.13 15.34 5.44
CA ARG A 102 -0.88 16.59 5.62
C ARG A 102 -0.14 17.59 6.49
N ALA A 103 0.21 18.74 5.92
CA ALA A 103 0.95 19.78 6.61
C ALA A 103 0.19 20.38 7.81
N GLU A 104 -1.14 20.53 7.69
CA GLU A 104 -1.99 21.01 8.78
C GLU A 104 -2.63 19.88 9.58
N ARG A 105 -2.70 20.06 10.90
CA ARG A 105 -3.44 19.15 11.79
C ARG A 105 -4.86 19.64 11.97
N ARG A 106 -5.82 18.88 11.46
CA ARG A 106 -7.25 19.09 11.70
C ARG A 106 -7.89 17.77 12.12
N PRO A 107 -8.92 17.78 12.99
CA PRO A 107 -9.71 16.58 13.24
C PRO A 107 -10.29 16.06 11.92
N MET A 108 -9.99 14.80 11.60
CA MET A 108 -10.48 14.16 10.38
C MET A 108 -10.67 12.67 10.63
N ALA A 109 -11.64 12.07 9.93
CA ALA A 109 -11.70 10.63 9.79
C ALA A 109 -10.95 10.23 8.52
N TRP A 110 -10.05 9.26 8.65
CA TRP A 110 -9.27 8.72 7.55
C TRP A 110 -9.28 7.21 7.63
N LEU A 111 -9.53 6.56 6.50
CA LEU A 111 -9.49 5.12 6.37
C LEU A 111 -8.82 4.76 5.05
N ALA A 112 -7.77 3.95 5.15
CA ALA A 112 -7.16 3.31 4.01
C ALA A 112 -7.43 1.81 4.02
N HIS A 113 -7.78 1.28 2.86
CA HIS A 113 -7.80 -0.15 2.57
C HIS A 113 -6.68 -0.49 1.60
N SER A 114 -5.74 -1.31 2.05
CA SER A 114 -4.62 -1.76 1.24
C SER A 114 -4.84 -3.24 0.90
N SER A 115 -4.98 -3.49 -0.40
CA SER A 115 -5.20 -4.83 -0.95
C SER A 115 -3.97 -5.27 -1.73
N TRP A 116 -3.51 -6.48 -1.45
CA TRP A 116 -2.44 -7.12 -2.21
C TRP A 116 -3.05 -8.01 -3.33
N ARG A 117 -2.46 -7.98 -4.53
CA ARG A 117 -2.89 -8.79 -5.69
C ARG A 117 -1.71 -9.32 -6.50
N THR A 118 -1.92 -10.46 -7.12
CA THR A 118 -1.06 -10.96 -8.20
C THR A 118 -1.54 -10.39 -9.53
N ARG A 119 -0.61 -10.09 -10.45
CA ARG A 119 -0.98 -9.88 -11.85
C ARG A 119 -0.99 -11.25 -12.51
N ARG A 120 -2.16 -11.73 -12.95
CA ARG A 120 -2.23 -12.95 -13.74
C ARG A 120 -1.66 -12.65 -15.12
N TRP A 121 -0.42 -13.06 -15.38
CA TRP A 121 0.16 -13.00 -16.72
C TRP A 121 -0.44 -14.14 -17.55
N THR A 122 -1.45 -13.85 -18.37
CA THR A 122 -1.79 -14.73 -19.50
C THR A 122 -0.81 -14.41 -20.62
N ALA A 123 0.30 -15.14 -20.68
CA ALA A 123 1.07 -15.21 -21.90
C ALA A 123 0.21 -15.97 -22.93
N ASN A 124 -0.28 -15.29 -23.96
CA ASN A 124 -0.72 -15.98 -25.17
C ASN A 124 0.54 -16.58 -25.80
N SER A 125 0.83 -17.83 -25.49
CA SER A 125 1.76 -18.64 -26.26
C SER A 125 1.08 -18.97 -27.60
N GLY A 126 1.14 -18.02 -28.53
CA GLY A 126 0.98 -18.31 -29.95
C GLY A 126 2.15 -19.19 -30.37
N ALA A 127 1.82 -20.38 -30.87
CA ALA A 127 2.74 -21.37 -31.44
C ALA A 127 3.52 -20.80 -32.64
#